data_AF-A0A182IPZ6-F1
#
_entry.id   AF-A0A182IPZ6-F1
#
_cell.length_a   1.000
_cell.length_b   1.000
_cell.length_c   1.000
_cell.angle_alpha   90.00
_cell.angle_beta   90.00
_cell.angle_gamma   90.00
#
_symmetry.space_group_name_H-M   'P 1'
#
loop_
_entity.id
_entity.type
_entity.pdbx_description
1 polymer ?
#
loop_
_entity_poly.entity_id
_entity_poly.type
_entity_poly.pdbx_seq_one_letter_code
_entity_poly.pdbx_strand_id
1 'polypeptide(L)'
;MKMRSEVNRTPVFTVEGSKPSINGVFVEPESKSHSFDEVIDIIGIIVSSHFWGYIADTKGRRCTLIVSLLLTAICALVSGLSINFTMMAVTRFLVGVFISAPSATVFAYLGEFFKTVNRTMVITYASVAVGLSAVFTATTGWYVLSFEWSLALPGTDMILRPWRFLFFVYTFPTLMGAFWLMALPESPKFYLSRGRESEAFAILVRLYLENHPNATANDFPVKHITPEAGQKDRSIRSRGSGGCWQIASSVWNQTVPLFKRPNLTNFIICCAVQFGLFVVSAGMGLWFPDIINRLTTSNATGLTVCEALDASSSATNGLTFLEGQHTAVVATCNDNVNEQVFVYAITLGGLYTGLYLAMSVLMHKLGRKCLVAFNLFFSGVSGIALQFVDNPYALVALFCSFLVFAGTSISVLNGATVSIFPTNVRAMAVCLTLMMGRLGSVFGSNLVGLIMEQNCTFTFLLFASCSIICAVLTLFLPS
;
A
#
# COMPACT_ATOMS: atom_id res chain seq x y z
N MET A 1 20.02 -55.38 5.45
CA MET A 1 19.73 -54.80 6.78
C MET A 1 20.13 -53.33 6.77
N LYS A 2 19.21 -52.42 6.44
CA LYS A 2 19.42 -50.97 6.55
C LYS A 2 18.06 -50.34 6.84
N MET A 3 17.94 -49.79 8.04
CA MET A 3 16.69 -49.34 8.65
C MET A 3 16.11 -48.13 7.92
N ARG A 4 14.80 -48.21 7.68
CA ARG A 4 13.90 -47.11 7.35
C ARG A 4 13.75 -46.26 8.62
N SER A 5 14.25 -45.02 8.62
CA SER A 5 13.92 -44.04 9.66
C SER A 5 12.72 -43.22 9.17
N GLU A 6 11.55 -43.51 9.73
CA GLU A 6 10.37 -42.64 9.66
C GLU A 6 10.68 -41.35 10.43
N VAL A 7 10.90 -40.27 9.69
CA VAL A 7 10.94 -38.92 10.28
C VAL A 7 9.49 -38.42 10.27
N ASN A 8 8.89 -38.39 11.46
CA ASN A 8 7.59 -37.79 11.72
C ASN A 8 7.62 -36.32 11.25
N ARG A 9 6.88 -36.01 10.19
CA ARG A 9 6.68 -34.65 9.67
C ARG A 9 5.56 -33.99 10.47
N THR A 10 5.87 -32.94 11.22
CA THR A 10 4.86 -32.09 11.86
C THR A 10 4.48 -30.93 10.91
N PRO A 11 3.19 -30.63 10.72
CA PRO A 11 2.73 -29.59 9.79
C PRO A 11 3.03 -28.18 10.31
N VAL A 12 3.28 -27.28 9.36
CA VAL A 12 3.54 -25.85 9.53
C VAL A 12 2.19 -25.12 9.65
N PHE A 13 2.14 -24.05 10.45
CA PHE A 13 0.94 -23.37 10.97
C PHE A 13 0.32 -23.95 12.24
N THR A 14 1.17 -24.14 13.26
CA THR A 14 0.75 -23.89 14.64
C THR A 14 1.64 -22.82 15.24
N VAL A 15 1.04 -21.69 15.60
CA VAL A 15 1.54 -20.96 16.75
C VAL A 15 1.30 -21.91 17.93
N GLU A 16 2.36 -22.53 18.46
CA GLU A 16 2.25 -23.46 19.58
C GLU A 16 1.67 -22.75 20.81
N GLY A 17 0.36 -22.86 20.98
CA GLY A 17 -0.27 -22.96 22.29
C GLY A 17 -0.09 -24.40 22.80
N SER A 18 0.42 -24.52 24.01
CA SER A 18 0.74 -25.76 24.71
C SER A 18 -0.36 -26.85 24.70
N LYS A 19 -0.08 -27.97 23.99
CA LYS A 19 -0.35 -29.42 24.30
C LYS A 19 -1.77 -29.91 24.71
N PRO A 20 -2.04 -31.24 24.68
CA PRO A 20 -3.09 -31.87 23.87
C PRO A 20 -4.43 -32.03 24.60
N SER A 21 -5.55 -31.89 23.86
CA SER A 21 -6.77 -32.62 24.19
C SER A 21 -7.59 -32.89 22.94
N ILE A 22 -8.03 -34.14 22.84
CA ILE A 22 -8.94 -34.67 21.84
C ILE A 22 -10.29 -33.97 22.04
N ASN A 23 -10.74 -33.22 21.04
CA ASN A 23 -12.15 -32.97 20.65
C ASN A 23 -12.26 -31.62 19.90
N GLY A 24 -12.72 -31.67 18.65
CA GLY A 24 -13.16 -30.50 17.90
C GLY A 24 -12.04 -29.68 17.25
N VAL A 25 -11.39 -30.23 16.22
CA VAL A 25 -10.56 -29.42 15.32
C VAL A 25 -11.52 -28.60 14.44
N PHE A 26 -11.80 -27.36 14.84
CA PHE A 26 -12.20 -26.34 13.86
C PHE A 26 -10.95 -26.04 13.03
N VAL A 27 -10.82 -26.71 11.88
CA VAL A 27 -9.88 -26.30 10.84
C VAL A 27 -10.44 -25.00 10.27
N GLU A 28 -9.87 -23.88 10.66
CA GLU A 28 -10.20 -22.60 10.06
C GLU A 28 -9.70 -22.65 8.60
N PRO A 29 -10.56 -22.38 7.60
CA PRO A 29 -10.16 -22.55 6.19
C PRO A 29 -8.96 -21.66 5.86
N GLU A 30 -7.95 -22.22 5.19
CA GLU A 30 -6.70 -21.56 4.76
C GLU A 30 -6.92 -20.21 4.05
N SER A 31 -8.07 -20.03 3.38
CA SER A 31 -8.43 -18.76 2.74
C SER A 31 -8.62 -17.58 3.71
N LYS A 32 -8.95 -17.84 4.99
CA LYS A 32 -9.14 -16.80 6.02
C LYS A 32 -7.83 -16.34 6.66
N SER A 33 -6.79 -17.17 6.70
CA SER A 33 -5.53 -16.83 7.36
C SER A 33 -4.70 -15.82 6.56
N HIS A 34 -4.67 -15.94 5.23
CA HIS A 34 -3.94 -15.03 4.34
C HIS A 34 -4.44 -13.57 4.38
N SER A 35 -5.71 -13.35 4.74
CA SER A 35 -6.31 -12.02 4.82
C SER A 35 -6.06 -11.31 6.16
N PHE A 36 -5.64 -12.01 7.20
CA PHE A 36 -5.61 -11.48 8.56
C PHE A 36 -4.56 -10.39 8.77
N ASP A 37 -3.32 -10.64 8.34
CA ASP A 37 -2.19 -9.72 8.53
C ASP A 37 -2.44 -8.38 7.82
N GLU A 38 -2.90 -8.44 6.57
CA GLU A 38 -3.20 -7.23 5.78
C GLU A 38 -4.36 -6.44 6.39
N VAL A 39 -5.42 -7.11 6.85
CA VAL A 39 -6.57 -6.45 7.47
C VAL A 39 -6.16 -5.73 8.76
N ILE A 40 -5.35 -6.36 9.61
CA ILE A 40 -4.87 -5.75 10.85
C ILE A 40 -4.03 -4.50 10.57
N ASP A 41 -3.11 -4.59 9.60
CA ASP A 41 -2.29 -3.44 9.20
C ASP A 41 -3.17 -2.30 8.69
N ILE A 42 -4.19 -2.61 7.86
CA ILE A 42 -5.14 -1.61 7.36
C ILE A 42 -5.94 -0.95 8.49
N ILE A 43 -6.41 -1.71 9.48
CA ILE A 43 -7.10 -1.14 10.65
C ILE A 43 -6.17 -0.17 11.39
N GLY A 44 -4.90 -0.55 11.61
CA GLY A 44 -3.89 0.33 12.18
C GLY A 44 -3.69 1.61 11.37
N ILE A 45 -3.66 1.51 10.04
CA ILE A 45 -3.54 2.68 9.15
C ILE A 45 -4.76 3.59 9.29
N ILE A 46 -5.97 3.05 9.23
CA ILE A 46 -7.21 3.84 9.26
C ILE A 46 -7.33 4.62 10.57
N VAL A 47 -7.11 3.94 11.71
CA VAL A 47 -7.22 4.54 13.05
C VAL A 47 -6.18 5.65 13.26
N SER A 48 -4.99 5.49 12.69
CA SER A 48 -3.87 6.42 12.89
C SER A 48 -3.75 7.54 11.86
N SER A 49 -4.40 7.43 10.70
CA SER A 49 -4.22 8.34 9.54
C SER A 49 -4.46 9.82 9.89
N HIS A 50 -5.51 10.11 10.66
CA HIS A 50 -5.81 11.48 11.10
C HIS A 50 -4.73 12.05 12.02
N PHE A 51 -4.27 11.23 12.97
CA PHE A 51 -3.26 11.61 13.96
C PHE A 51 -1.94 11.97 13.27
N TRP A 52 -1.51 11.16 12.31
CA TRP A 52 -0.27 11.43 11.57
C TRP A 52 -0.37 12.62 10.62
N GLY A 53 -1.52 12.85 9.99
CA GLY A 53 -1.75 14.07 9.20
C GLY A 53 -1.60 15.34 10.06
N TYR A 54 -2.17 15.31 11.27
CA TYR A 54 -2.04 16.40 12.24
C TYR A 54 -0.58 16.62 12.69
N ILE A 55 0.15 15.54 13.00
CA ILE A 55 1.56 15.64 13.40
C ILE A 55 2.43 16.17 12.25
N ALA A 56 2.22 15.70 11.02
CA ALA A 56 2.97 16.16 9.84
C ALA A 56 2.78 17.66 9.58
N ASP A 57 1.56 18.18 9.75
CA ASP A 57 1.26 19.59 9.55
C ASP A 57 1.67 20.48 10.75
N THR A 58 1.93 19.89 11.93
CA THR A 58 2.30 20.64 13.14
C THR A 58 3.78 20.54 13.53
N LYS A 59 4.35 19.34 13.60
CA LYS A 59 5.74 19.12 14.03
C LYS A 59 6.75 19.19 12.88
N GLY A 60 6.29 19.15 11.64
CA GLY A 60 7.14 19.15 10.45
C GLY A 60 7.10 17.79 9.75
N ARG A 61 7.39 17.80 8.46
CA ARG A 61 7.24 16.62 7.61
C ARG A 61 8.42 15.67 7.80
N ARG A 62 9.64 16.20 7.83
CA ARG A 62 10.86 15.42 8.04
C ARG A 62 10.88 14.72 9.39
N CYS A 63 10.58 15.43 10.48
CA CYS A 63 10.55 14.82 11.81
C CYS A 63 9.51 13.68 11.89
N THR A 64 8.32 13.91 11.31
CA THR A 64 7.26 12.90 11.25
C THR A 64 7.69 11.65 10.48
N LEU A 65 8.34 11.82 9.32
CA LEU A 65 8.85 10.72 8.51
C LEU A 65 9.91 9.91 9.27
N ILE A 66 10.91 10.56 9.87
CA ILE A 66 11.99 9.86 10.58
C ILE A 66 11.44 9.04 11.76
N VAL A 67 10.62 9.66 12.61
CA VAL A 67 10.08 8.99 13.80
C VAL A 67 9.20 7.80 13.42
N SER A 68 8.29 7.99 12.45
CA SER A 68 7.39 6.93 12.02
C SER A 68 8.14 5.76 11.33
N LEU A 69 9.14 6.02 10.50
CA LEU A 69 9.95 4.97 9.87
C LEU A 69 10.75 4.16 10.90
N LEU A 70 11.36 4.82 11.88
CA LEU A 70 12.09 4.13 12.96
C LEU A 70 11.16 3.27 13.82
N LEU A 71 9.99 3.78 14.18
CA LEU A 71 8.99 3.01 14.94
C LEU A 71 8.43 1.85 14.12
N THR A 72 8.17 2.05 12.82
CA THR A 72 7.76 0.99 11.90
C THR A 72 8.80 -0.12 11.85
N ALA A 73 10.09 0.23 11.71
CA ALA A 73 11.18 -0.73 11.68
C ALA A 73 11.30 -1.53 12.99
N ILE A 74 11.22 -0.87 14.14
CA ILE A 74 11.27 -1.55 15.45
C ILE A 74 10.11 -2.53 15.58
N CYS A 75 8.88 -2.10 15.30
CA CYS A 75 7.70 -2.98 15.36
C CYS A 75 7.79 -4.14 14.36
N ALA A 76 8.30 -3.91 13.14
CA ALA A 76 8.49 -4.95 12.14
C ALA A 76 9.48 -6.04 12.57
N LEU A 77 10.60 -5.64 13.19
CA LEU A 77 11.58 -6.59 13.73
C LEU A 77 11.00 -7.39 14.89
N VAL A 78 10.27 -6.74 15.80
CA VAL A 78 9.61 -7.41 16.93
C VAL A 78 8.58 -8.41 16.42
N SER A 79 7.87 -8.11 15.34
CA SER A 79 6.97 -9.07 14.70
C SER A 79 7.69 -10.30 14.15
N GLY A 80 8.86 -10.13 13.51
CA GLY A 80 9.68 -11.27 13.08
C GLY A 80 10.11 -12.18 14.23
N LEU A 81 10.15 -11.64 15.45
CA LEU A 81 10.48 -12.33 16.69
C LEU A 81 9.24 -12.80 17.48
N SER A 82 8.02 -12.69 16.93
CA SER A 82 6.81 -13.02 17.68
C SER A 82 6.73 -14.50 18.06
N ILE A 83 6.48 -14.79 19.34
CA ILE A 83 6.35 -16.17 19.85
C ILE A 83 4.91 -16.68 19.83
N ASN A 84 3.92 -15.78 19.82
CA ASN A 84 2.51 -16.13 19.76
C ASN A 84 1.73 -15.23 18.78
N PHE A 85 0.52 -15.67 18.44
CA PHE A 85 -0.34 -15.01 17.45
C PHE A 85 -0.77 -13.62 17.93
N THR A 86 -1.11 -13.49 19.22
CA THR A 86 -1.47 -12.21 19.83
C THR A 86 -0.34 -11.18 19.72
N MET A 87 0.90 -11.59 19.96
CA MET A 87 2.08 -10.74 19.81
C MET A 87 2.28 -10.34 18.34
N MET A 88 2.11 -11.27 17.39
CA MET A 88 2.14 -10.96 15.97
C MET A 88 1.06 -9.92 15.61
N ALA A 89 -0.19 -10.18 15.99
CA ALA A 89 -1.33 -9.32 15.71
C ALA A 89 -1.15 -7.90 16.29
N VAL A 90 -0.71 -7.77 17.54
CA VAL A 90 -0.46 -6.47 18.18
C VAL A 90 0.68 -5.73 17.49
N THR A 91 1.78 -6.42 17.18
CA THR A 91 2.94 -5.77 16.54
C THR A 91 2.68 -5.39 15.08
N ARG A 92 1.88 -6.19 14.35
CA ARG A 92 1.35 -5.86 13.02
C ARG A 92 0.45 -4.64 13.06
N PHE A 93 -0.54 -4.63 13.97
CA PHE A 93 -1.38 -3.47 14.20
C PHE A 93 -0.54 -2.19 14.42
N LEU A 94 0.50 -2.27 15.25
CA LEU A 94 1.42 -1.16 15.48
C LEU A 94 2.22 -0.77 14.22
N VAL A 95 2.68 -1.73 13.41
CA VAL A 95 3.27 -1.44 12.09
C VAL A 95 2.28 -0.67 11.21
N GLY A 96 1.01 -1.11 11.14
CA GLY A 96 -0.07 -0.38 10.47
C GLY A 96 -0.24 1.05 11.00
N VAL A 97 -0.18 1.24 12.32
CA VAL A 97 -0.24 2.57 12.96
C VAL A 97 0.92 3.47 12.52
N PHE A 98 2.14 2.95 12.43
CA PHE A 98 3.32 3.77 12.12
C PHE A 98 3.53 3.99 10.62
N ILE A 99 3.18 3.01 9.77
CA ILE A 99 3.35 3.10 8.32
C ILE A 99 2.39 4.09 7.64
N SER A 100 1.31 4.47 8.33
CA SER A 100 0.37 5.47 7.81
C SER A 100 1.01 6.85 7.63
N ALA A 101 1.96 7.25 8.49
CA ALA A 101 2.61 8.55 8.38
C ALA A 101 3.45 8.70 7.09
N PRO A 102 4.39 7.77 6.79
CA PRO A 102 5.15 7.82 5.54
C PRO A 102 4.29 7.75 4.30
N SER A 103 3.19 6.98 4.32
CA SER A 103 2.31 6.78 3.17
C SER A 103 1.70 8.08 2.61
N ALA A 104 1.47 9.09 3.45
CA ALA A 104 0.90 10.37 3.04
C ALA A 104 1.93 11.52 3.08
N THR A 105 2.78 11.54 4.11
CA THR A 105 3.68 12.66 4.39
C THR A 105 4.79 12.77 3.34
N VAL A 106 5.20 11.65 2.72
CA VAL A 106 6.25 11.65 1.69
C VAL A 106 5.84 12.47 0.46
N PHE A 107 4.57 12.40 0.07
CA PHE A 107 4.03 13.17 -1.07
C PHE A 107 4.01 14.66 -0.77
N ALA A 108 3.60 15.04 0.44
CA ALA A 108 3.62 16.43 0.88
C ALA A 108 5.06 16.96 0.99
N TYR A 109 5.96 16.20 1.60
CA TYR A 109 7.37 16.55 1.75
C TYR A 109 8.03 16.78 0.38
N LEU A 110 7.96 15.79 -0.50
CA LEU A 110 8.55 15.87 -1.85
C LEU A 110 7.94 17.02 -2.66
N GLY A 111 6.60 17.15 -2.67
CA GLY A 111 5.92 18.20 -3.41
C GLY A 111 6.31 19.62 -2.98
N GLU A 112 6.76 19.83 -1.73
CA GLU A 112 7.12 21.15 -1.23
C GLU A 112 8.50 21.64 -1.70
N PHE A 113 9.37 20.75 -2.20
CA PHE A 113 10.66 21.12 -2.80
C PHE A 113 10.57 21.50 -4.28
N PHE A 114 9.44 21.19 -4.93
CA PHE A 114 9.26 21.41 -6.38
C PHE A 114 8.21 22.49 -6.70
N LYS A 115 8.41 23.13 -7.86
CA LYS A 115 7.46 24.09 -8.45
C LYS A 115 6.11 23.42 -8.68
N THR A 116 5.01 24.15 -8.46
CA THR A 116 3.63 23.64 -8.54
C THR A 116 3.34 22.87 -9.83
N VAL A 117 3.86 23.33 -10.98
CA VAL A 117 3.67 22.70 -12.29
C VAL A 117 4.29 21.30 -12.37
N ASN A 118 5.44 21.08 -11.71
CA ASN A 118 6.21 19.84 -11.82
C ASN A 118 5.94 18.88 -10.64
N ARG A 119 5.19 19.29 -9.61
CA ARG A 119 4.99 18.50 -8.38
C ARG A 119 4.44 17.12 -8.65
N THR A 120 3.32 17.04 -9.38
CA THR A 120 2.66 15.76 -9.65
C THR A 120 3.55 14.85 -10.49
N MET A 121 4.37 15.41 -11.39
CA MET A 121 5.28 14.64 -12.24
C MET A 121 6.42 14.03 -11.42
N VAL A 122 7.05 14.82 -10.56
CA VAL A 122 8.12 14.35 -9.67
C VAL A 122 7.61 13.32 -8.67
N ILE A 123 6.39 13.52 -8.13
CA ILE A 123 5.74 12.53 -7.26
C ILE A 123 5.49 11.20 -8.01
N THR A 124 5.03 11.29 -9.25
CA THR A 124 4.79 10.10 -10.09
C THR A 124 6.09 9.38 -10.43
N TYR A 125 7.14 10.13 -10.72
CA TYR A 125 8.48 9.57 -10.93
C TYR A 125 9.03 8.91 -9.66
N ALA A 126 8.90 9.55 -8.50
CA ALA A 126 9.31 8.94 -7.23
C ALA A 126 8.50 7.67 -6.91
N SER A 127 7.28 7.56 -7.42
CA SER A 127 6.42 6.39 -7.24
C SER A 127 6.87 5.17 -8.05
N VAL A 128 7.86 5.30 -8.94
CA VAL A 128 8.60 4.16 -9.53
C VAL A 128 9.16 3.25 -8.43
N ALA A 129 9.50 3.81 -7.27
CA ALA A 129 9.93 3.05 -6.10
C ALA A 129 8.89 2.02 -5.62
N VAL A 130 7.58 2.26 -5.85
CA VAL A 130 6.52 1.29 -5.54
C VAL A 130 6.67 0.04 -6.41
N GLY A 131 6.87 0.21 -7.72
CA GLY A 131 7.08 -0.92 -8.64
C GLY A 131 8.37 -1.68 -8.31
N LEU A 132 9.47 -0.95 -8.06
CA LEU A 132 10.73 -1.55 -7.61
C LEU A 132 10.59 -2.29 -6.28
N SER A 133 9.79 -1.77 -5.34
CA SER A 133 9.53 -2.43 -4.07
C SER A 133 8.75 -3.73 -4.25
N ALA A 134 7.77 -3.77 -5.17
CA ALA A 134 7.02 -5.00 -5.47
C ALA A 134 7.94 -6.08 -6.06
N VAL A 135 8.83 -5.70 -6.98
CA VAL A 135 9.87 -6.60 -7.52
C VAL A 135 10.81 -7.08 -6.41
N PHE A 136 11.31 -6.15 -5.59
CA PHE A 136 12.21 -6.49 -4.48
C PHE A 136 11.56 -7.48 -3.51
N THR A 137 10.33 -7.21 -3.06
CA THR A 137 9.60 -8.07 -2.14
C THR A 137 9.35 -9.46 -2.72
N ALA A 138 8.90 -9.55 -3.98
CA ALA A 138 8.64 -10.83 -4.64
C ALA A 138 9.93 -11.64 -4.85
N THR A 139 11.01 -11.02 -5.34
CA THR A 139 12.28 -11.70 -5.60
C THR A 139 12.96 -12.18 -4.32
N THR A 140 13.02 -11.34 -3.29
CA THR A 140 13.61 -11.74 -2.00
C THR A 140 12.71 -12.74 -1.26
N GLY A 141 11.38 -12.62 -1.40
CA GLY A 141 10.43 -13.62 -0.93
C GLY A 141 10.70 -14.99 -1.54
N TRP A 142 10.80 -15.04 -2.86
CA TRP A 142 11.13 -16.27 -3.59
C TRP A 142 12.48 -16.84 -3.11
N TYR A 143 13.54 -16.02 -3.16
CA TYR A 143 14.88 -16.48 -2.82
C TYR A 143 15.01 -16.97 -1.38
N VAL A 144 14.47 -16.23 -0.41
CA VAL A 144 14.61 -16.58 1.02
C VAL A 144 13.71 -17.77 1.39
N LEU A 145 12.48 -17.83 0.89
CA LEU A 145 11.55 -18.92 1.22
C LEU A 145 11.94 -20.25 0.56
N SER A 146 12.76 -20.24 -0.49
CA SER A 146 13.31 -21.46 -1.10
C SER A 146 14.35 -22.19 -0.25
N PHE A 147 14.84 -21.60 0.86
CA PHE A 147 15.78 -22.29 1.75
C PHE A 147 15.05 -23.05 2.88
N GLU A 148 15.57 -24.22 3.26
CA GLU A 148 14.94 -25.10 4.27
C GLU A 148 15.65 -25.11 5.65
N TRP A 149 16.43 -24.08 5.97
CA TRP A 149 17.17 -24.05 7.23
C TRP A 149 16.26 -23.80 8.45
N SER A 150 16.63 -24.36 9.60
CA SER A 150 16.00 -24.07 10.88
C SER A 150 17.07 -23.89 11.95
N LEU A 151 17.08 -22.73 12.62
CA LEU A 151 18.06 -22.41 13.66
C LEU A 151 17.34 -22.23 15.00
N ALA A 152 17.60 -23.12 15.96
CA ALA A 152 17.11 -22.96 17.32
C ALA A 152 17.96 -21.91 18.05
N LEU A 153 17.34 -20.91 18.66
CA LEU A 153 18.03 -19.90 19.45
C LEU A 153 18.44 -20.47 20.82
N PRO A 154 19.75 -20.49 21.16
CA PRO A 154 20.21 -21.05 22.43
C PRO A 154 19.53 -20.37 23.63
N GLY A 155 18.90 -21.16 24.50
CA GLY A 155 18.24 -20.66 25.72
C GLY A 155 16.80 -20.17 25.55
N THR A 156 16.16 -20.39 24.38
CA THR A 156 14.74 -20.10 24.15
C THR A 156 14.08 -21.23 23.38
N ASP A 157 12.76 -21.40 23.50
CA ASP A 157 11.97 -22.35 22.69
C ASP A 157 11.73 -21.85 21.24
N MET A 158 12.43 -20.79 20.82
CA MET A 158 12.22 -20.14 19.53
C MET A 158 13.07 -20.76 18.42
N ILE A 159 12.41 -21.19 17.35
CA ILE A 159 13.05 -21.67 16.12
C ILE A 159 12.97 -20.58 15.05
N LEU A 160 14.13 -20.09 14.62
CA LEU A 160 14.25 -19.20 13.46
C LEU A 160 14.11 -20.01 12.18
N ARG A 161 13.16 -19.57 11.34
CA ARG A 161 12.87 -20.11 10.02
C ARG A 161 13.00 -18.99 8.97
N PRO A 162 13.16 -19.31 7.67
CA PRO A 162 13.36 -18.32 6.61
C PRO A 162 12.30 -17.21 6.55
N TRP A 163 11.03 -17.50 6.82
CA TRP A 163 9.97 -16.49 6.84
C TRP A 163 10.18 -15.42 7.93
N ARG A 164 10.77 -15.79 9.09
CA ARG A 164 11.14 -14.80 10.13
C ARG A 164 12.30 -13.93 9.65
N PHE A 165 13.21 -14.50 8.87
CA PHE A 165 14.33 -13.77 8.27
C PHE A 165 13.86 -12.68 7.30
N LEU A 166 12.75 -12.91 6.58
CA LEU A 166 12.16 -11.89 5.68
C LEU A 166 11.84 -10.57 6.39
N PHE A 167 11.40 -10.60 7.65
CA PHE A 167 11.16 -9.37 8.41
C PHE A 167 12.41 -8.51 8.56
N PHE A 168 13.58 -9.14 8.74
CA PHE A 168 14.86 -8.44 8.81
C PHE A 168 15.26 -7.88 7.45
N VAL A 169 15.10 -8.67 6.38
CA VAL A 169 15.38 -8.25 5.00
C VAL A 169 14.53 -7.04 4.60
N TYR A 170 13.23 -7.05 4.91
CA TYR A 170 12.30 -5.96 4.58
C TYR A 170 12.45 -4.73 5.48
N THR A 171 12.94 -4.91 6.71
CA THR A 171 13.19 -3.76 7.60
C THR A 171 14.42 -2.96 7.17
N PHE A 172 15.41 -3.59 6.53
CA PHE A 172 16.67 -2.94 6.17
C PHE A 172 16.48 -1.68 5.29
N PRO A 173 15.73 -1.71 4.17
CA PRO A 173 15.47 -0.50 3.37
C PRO A 173 14.74 0.59 4.16
N THR A 174 13.86 0.21 5.09
CA THR A 174 13.10 1.15 5.94
C THR A 174 14.05 1.92 6.87
N LEU A 175 14.98 1.23 7.52
CA LEU A 175 16.00 1.85 8.37
C LEU A 175 16.93 2.75 7.56
N MET A 176 17.41 2.26 6.40
CA MET A 176 18.26 3.03 5.50
C MET A 176 17.58 4.34 5.08
N GLY A 177 16.30 4.30 4.72
CA GLY A 177 15.51 5.49 4.40
C GLY A 177 15.38 6.48 5.57
N ALA A 178 15.18 5.98 6.80
CA ALA A 178 15.12 6.82 8.00
C ALA A 178 16.43 7.56 8.26
N PHE A 179 17.58 6.87 8.12
CA PHE A 179 18.90 7.49 8.30
C PHE A 179 19.23 8.49 7.18
N TRP A 180 18.90 8.19 5.92
CA TRP A 180 19.08 9.16 4.83
C TRP A 180 18.24 10.42 5.00
N LEU A 181 17.01 10.30 5.50
CA LEU A 181 16.17 11.47 5.83
C LEU A 181 16.78 12.37 6.91
N MET A 182 17.68 11.87 7.75
CA MET A 182 18.40 12.70 8.71
C MET A 182 19.39 13.66 8.04
N ALA A 183 19.86 13.40 6.80
CA ALA A 183 20.75 14.31 6.08
C ALA A 183 19.99 15.40 5.29
N LEU A 184 18.71 15.17 5.00
CA LEU A 184 17.88 16.07 4.21
C LEU A 184 17.34 17.25 5.04
N PRO A 185 17.10 18.44 4.45
CA PRO A 185 16.50 19.57 5.14
C PRO A 185 15.00 19.36 5.41
N GLU A 186 14.43 20.10 6.36
CA GLU A 186 12.97 20.21 6.46
C GLU A 186 12.42 21.07 5.31
N SER A 187 11.12 20.93 5.01
CA SER A 187 10.50 21.69 3.93
C SER A 187 10.55 23.21 4.17
N PRO A 188 10.96 24.01 3.17
CA PRO A 188 10.93 25.47 3.29
C PRO A 188 9.50 26.01 3.46
N LYS A 189 8.51 25.37 2.83
CA LYS A 189 7.09 25.74 2.95
C LYS A 189 6.54 25.47 4.35
N PHE A 190 7.04 24.45 5.03
CA PHE A 190 6.68 24.19 6.43
C PHE A 190 7.14 25.35 7.33
N TYR A 191 8.39 25.80 7.20
CA TYR A 191 8.90 26.91 8.01
C TYR A 191 8.17 28.23 7.75
N LEU A 192 7.85 28.55 6.49
CA LEU A 192 7.02 29.70 6.15
C LEU A 192 5.64 29.63 6.81
N SER A 193 5.03 28.44 6.86
CA SER A 193 3.73 28.24 7.54
C SER A 193 3.75 28.49 9.04
N ARG A 194 4.95 28.53 9.63
CA ARG A 194 5.21 28.78 11.05
C ARG A 194 5.76 30.17 11.33
N GLY A 195 5.84 31.05 10.32
CA GLY A 195 6.43 32.38 10.46
C GLY A 195 7.96 32.37 10.60
N ARG A 196 8.62 31.23 10.37
CA ARG A 196 10.08 31.07 10.45
C ARG A 196 10.72 31.35 9.08
N GLU A 197 10.62 32.60 8.62
CA GLU A 197 11.07 32.99 7.28
C GLU A 197 12.59 32.83 7.07
N SER A 198 13.40 33.14 8.09
CA SER A 198 14.87 33.03 8.03
C SER A 198 15.34 31.60 7.75
N GLU A 199 14.71 30.61 8.38
CA GLU A 199 15.04 29.20 8.18
C GLU A 199 14.58 28.68 6.84
N ALA A 200 13.40 29.10 6.39
CA ALA A 200 12.93 28.82 5.04
C ALA A 200 13.91 29.37 3.99
N PHE A 201 14.38 30.61 4.18
CA PHE A 201 15.35 31.25 3.31
C PHE A 201 16.68 30.50 3.28
N ALA A 202 17.20 30.10 4.44
CA ALA A 202 18.44 29.32 4.54
C ALA A 202 18.37 27.99 3.75
N ILE A 203 17.21 27.30 3.80
CA ILE A 203 17.00 26.08 3.02
C ILE A 203 16.96 26.37 1.52
N LEU A 204 16.28 27.44 1.09
CA LEU A 204 16.25 27.81 -0.32
C LEU A 204 17.64 28.17 -0.86
N VAL A 205 18.47 28.86 -0.07
CA VAL A 205 19.87 29.13 -0.41
C VAL A 205 20.65 27.83 -0.51
N ARG A 206 20.52 26.92 0.46
CA ARG A 206 21.16 25.60 0.40
C ARG A 206 20.80 24.85 -0.88
N LEU A 207 19.51 24.76 -1.21
CA LEU A 207 19.03 24.10 -2.43
C LEU A 207 19.53 24.81 -3.70
N TYR A 208 19.65 26.13 -3.69
CA TYR A 208 20.17 26.89 -4.82
C TYR A 208 21.64 26.57 -5.08
N LEU A 209 22.48 26.57 -4.03
CA LEU A 209 23.90 26.25 -4.09
C LEU A 209 24.15 24.78 -4.49
N GLU A 210 23.34 23.86 -3.98
CA GLU A 210 23.40 22.44 -4.38
C GLU A 210 23.07 22.23 -5.86
N ASN A 211 22.18 23.05 -6.44
CA ASN A 211 21.85 23.01 -7.87
C ASN A 211 22.79 23.83 -8.76
N HIS A 212 23.57 24.76 -8.20
CA HIS A 212 24.47 25.66 -8.93
C HIS A 212 25.85 25.65 -8.24
N PRO A 213 26.71 24.67 -8.55
CA PRO A 213 27.97 24.47 -7.83
C PRO A 213 28.96 25.65 -7.92
N ASN A 214 28.82 26.51 -8.92
CA ASN A 214 29.66 27.70 -9.11
C ASN A 214 29.05 28.99 -8.53
N ALA A 215 27.83 28.94 -7.99
CA ALA A 215 27.15 30.10 -7.43
C ALA A 215 27.52 30.30 -5.96
N THR A 216 27.45 31.54 -5.52
CA THR A 216 27.59 31.94 -4.11
C THR A 216 26.23 32.34 -3.54
N ALA A 217 26.13 32.48 -2.21
CA ALA A 217 24.89 32.87 -1.55
C ALA A 217 24.39 34.26 -2.04
N ASN A 218 25.28 35.13 -2.50
CA ASN A 218 24.95 36.45 -3.02
C ASN A 218 24.29 36.39 -4.41
N ASP A 219 24.51 35.31 -5.16
CA ASP A 219 23.91 35.09 -6.48
C ASP A 219 22.47 34.59 -6.38
N PHE A 220 21.95 34.35 -5.18
CA PHE A 220 20.59 33.90 -4.97
C PHE A 220 19.59 35.02 -5.30
N PRO A 221 18.71 34.85 -6.30
CA PRO A 221 17.91 35.95 -6.85
C PRO A 221 16.72 36.37 -5.99
N VAL A 222 16.31 35.53 -5.02
CA VAL A 222 15.12 35.78 -4.20
C VAL A 222 15.48 36.63 -3.00
N LYS A 223 14.80 37.77 -2.83
CA LYS A 223 15.02 38.71 -1.70
C LYS A 223 13.91 38.66 -0.65
N HIS A 224 12.69 38.32 -1.05
CA HIS A 224 11.51 38.26 -0.19
C HIS A 224 10.66 37.04 -0.51
N ILE A 225 10.08 36.43 0.53
CA ILE A 225 9.20 35.28 0.39
C ILE A 225 7.81 35.66 0.87
N THR A 226 6.84 35.69 -0.04
CA THR A 226 5.44 35.94 0.34
C THR A 226 4.77 34.64 0.80
N PRO A 227 4.06 34.62 1.93
CA PRO A 227 3.27 33.47 2.36
C PRO A 227 2.12 33.17 1.37
N GLU A 228 1.67 31.92 1.32
CA GLU A 228 0.53 31.53 0.47
C GLU A 228 -0.76 32.24 0.94
N ALA A 229 -1.61 32.67 0.00
CA ALA A 229 -2.87 33.35 0.32
C ALA A 229 -3.76 32.48 1.23
N GLY A 230 -4.20 33.03 2.37
CA GLY A 230 -5.00 32.32 3.37
C GLY A 230 -4.20 31.61 4.48
N GLN A 231 -2.86 31.69 4.43
CA GLN A 231 -1.99 31.18 5.49
C GLN A 231 -2.00 32.15 6.69
N LYS A 232 -2.86 31.88 7.68
CA LYS A 232 -2.82 32.59 8.97
C LYS A 232 -1.56 32.17 9.73
N ASP A 233 -0.81 33.15 10.23
CA ASP A 233 0.40 32.91 11.01
C ASP A 233 0.06 32.09 12.26
N ARG A 234 0.55 30.84 12.32
CA ARG A 234 0.27 29.88 13.41
C ARG A 234 1.21 30.08 14.60
N SER A 235 2.04 31.13 14.59
CA SER A 235 3.02 31.47 15.63
C SER A 235 2.38 31.90 16.96
N ILE A 236 1.11 32.32 16.96
CA ILE A 236 0.42 32.87 18.14
C ILE A 236 -0.69 31.93 18.62
N ARG A 237 -0.38 30.90 19.43
CA ARG A 237 -1.34 30.33 20.43
C ARG A 237 -0.85 29.24 21.42
N SER A 238 0.45 29.03 21.65
CA SER A 238 0.90 28.00 22.62
C SER A 238 1.33 28.52 24.00
N ARG A 239 0.51 29.36 24.64
CA ARG A 239 0.63 29.65 26.08
C ARG A 239 -0.69 29.39 26.79
N GLY A 240 -0.95 28.12 27.08
CA GLY A 240 -2.03 27.65 27.94
C GLY A 240 -1.86 26.14 28.16
N SER A 241 -2.00 25.67 29.40
CA SER A 241 -1.76 24.27 29.76
C SER A 241 -2.62 23.32 28.91
N GLY A 242 -1.93 22.40 28.24
CA GLY A 242 -2.46 21.52 27.20
C GLY A 242 -3.46 20.49 27.72
N GLY A 243 -4.75 20.78 27.61
CA GLY A 243 -5.81 19.79 27.78
C GLY A 243 -6.10 19.01 26.49
N CYS A 244 -6.62 17.78 26.60
CA CYS A 244 -7.13 16.99 25.46
C CYS A 244 -8.12 17.80 24.60
N TRP A 245 -8.88 18.70 25.22
CA TRP A 245 -9.81 19.61 24.55
C TRP A 245 -9.13 20.63 23.62
N GLN A 246 -7.95 21.14 23.98
CA GLN A 246 -7.17 22.03 23.10
C GLN A 246 -6.60 21.28 21.90
N ILE A 247 -6.19 20.02 22.10
CA ILE A 247 -5.71 19.16 21.00
C ILE A 247 -6.89 18.84 20.07
N ALA A 248 -8.03 18.42 20.61
CA ALA A 248 -9.23 18.15 19.82
C ALA A 248 -9.71 19.40 19.06
N SER A 249 -9.71 20.57 19.69
CA SER A 249 -10.03 21.85 19.04
C SER A 249 -9.02 22.21 17.93
N SER A 250 -7.73 21.96 18.15
CA SER A 250 -6.67 22.17 17.15
C SER A 250 -6.84 21.25 15.94
N VAL A 251 -7.14 19.97 16.17
CA VAL A 251 -7.44 18.98 15.12
C VAL A 251 -8.68 19.40 14.32
N TRP A 252 -9.77 19.75 15.02
CA TRP A 252 -11.01 20.21 14.38
C TRP A 252 -10.78 21.42 13.47
N ASN A 253 -10.00 22.40 13.93
CA ASN A 253 -9.67 23.59 13.15
C ASN A 253 -8.83 23.29 11.90
N GLN A 254 -8.11 22.17 11.83
CA GLN A 254 -7.36 21.75 10.64
C GLN A 254 -8.20 20.92 9.67
N THR A 255 -9.15 20.13 10.17
CA THR A 255 -9.99 19.26 9.35
C THR A 255 -11.13 20.04 8.68
N VAL A 256 -11.79 20.93 9.42
CA VAL A 256 -12.97 21.70 8.93
C VAL A 256 -12.73 22.45 7.61
N PRO A 257 -11.58 23.09 7.33
CA PRO A 257 -11.32 23.75 6.05
C PRO A 257 -11.42 22.83 4.82
N LEU A 258 -11.23 21.52 4.96
CA LEU A 258 -11.42 20.56 3.87
C LEU A 258 -12.90 20.39 3.52
N PHE A 259 -13.78 20.56 4.51
CA PHE A 259 -15.23 20.42 4.38
C PHE A 259 -15.95 21.75 4.10
N LYS A 260 -15.22 22.84 3.86
CA LYS A 260 -15.78 24.14 3.48
C LYS A 260 -15.61 24.39 1.97
N ARG A 261 -16.53 25.15 1.37
CA ARG A 261 -16.34 25.64 0.00
C ARG A 261 -15.11 26.56 -0.08
N PRO A 262 -14.32 26.53 -1.17
CA PRO A 262 -14.49 25.76 -2.41
C PRO A 262 -13.92 24.31 -2.36
N ASN A 263 -13.21 23.94 -1.29
CA ASN A 263 -12.45 22.68 -1.22
C ASN A 263 -13.30 21.42 -1.09
N LEU A 264 -14.51 21.53 -0.52
CA LEU A 264 -15.40 20.39 -0.24
C LEU A 264 -15.65 19.49 -1.46
N THR A 265 -15.99 20.07 -2.62
CA THR A 265 -16.30 19.29 -3.83
C THR A 265 -15.09 18.50 -4.32
N ASN A 266 -13.92 19.15 -4.38
CA ASN A 266 -12.68 18.51 -4.79
C ASN A 266 -12.30 17.39 -3.80
N PHE A 267 -12.49 17.62 -2.51
CA PHE A 267 -12.20 16.64 -1.48
C PHE A 267 -13.09 15.40 -1.60
N ILE A 268 -14.41 15.57 -1.78
CA ILE A 268 -15.34 14.45 -1.99
C ILE A 268 -14.97 13.65 -3.24
N ILE A 269 -14.67 14.33 -4.36
CA ILE A 269 -14.26 13.65 -5.59
C ILE A 269 -12.95 12.88 -5.37
N CYS A 270 -11.93 13.49 -4.75
CA CYS A 270 -10.68 12.80 -4.42
C CYS A 270 -10.93 11.56 -3.54
N CYS A 271 -11.77 11.66 -2.51
CA CYS A 271 -12.12 10.51 -1.65
C CYS A 271 -12.83 9.39 -2.42
N ALA A 272 -13.80 9.72 -3.28
CA ALA A 272 -14.55 8.75 -4.06
C ALA A 272 -13.67 8.04 -5.09
N VAL A 273 -12.84 8.78 -5.82
CA VAL A 273 -11.89 8.20 -6.78
C VAL A 273 -10.84 7.36 -6.05
N GLN A 274 -10.32 7.83 -4.91
CA GLN A 274 -9.34 7.08 -4.12
C GLN A 274 -9.93 5.77 -3.58
N PHE A 275 -11.18 5.78 -3.13
CA PHE A 275 -11.91 4.56 -2.72
C PHE A 275 -12.00 3.56 -3.87
N GLY A 276 -12.51 3.98 -5.04
CA GLY A 276 -12.66 3.10 -6.21
C GLY A 276 -11.33 2.56 -6.74
N LEU A 277 -10.28 3.38 -6.74
CA LEU A 277 -8.92 2.95 -7.11
C LEU A 277 -8.43 1.79 -6.24
N PHE A 278 -8.60 1.88 -4.91
CA PHE A 278 -8.18 0.82 -4.00
C PHE A 278 -9.11 -0.40 -4.01
N VAL A 279 -10.40 -0.23 -4.27
CA VAL A 279 -11.32 -1.36 -4.53
C VAL A 279 -10.78 -2.21 -5.68
N VAL A 280 -10.38 -1.58 -6.78
CA VAL A 280 -9.85 -2.29 -7.96
C VAL A 280 -8.43 -2.80 -7.71
N SER A 281 -7.49 -1.94 -7.35
CA SER A 281 -6.07 -2.32 -7.36
C SER A 281 -5.69 -3.25 -6.20
N ALA A 282 -6.16 -2.95 -4.98
CA ALA A 282 -5.80 -3.69 -3.78
C ALA A 282 -6.88 -4.70 -3.40
N GLY A 283 -8.16 -4.30 -3.48
CA GLY A 283 -9.29 -5.19 -3.18
C GLY A 283 -9.34 -6.42 -4.08
N MET A 284 -9.31 -6.24 -5.40
CA MET A 284 -9.19 -7.37 -6.33
C MET A 284 -7.76 -7.92 -6.44
N GLY A 285 -6.75 -7.10 -6.18
CA GLY A 285 -5.35 -7.52 -6.18
C GLY A 285 -5.03 -8.59 -5.13
N LEU A 286 -5.72 -8.61 -3.97
CA LEU A 286 -5.54 -9.63 -2.94
C LEU A 286 -5.85 -11.05 -3.46
N TRP A 287 -6.82 -11.15 -4.37
CA TRP A 287 -7.25 -12.42 -4.95
C TRP A 287 -6.41 -12.84 -6.17
N PHE A 288 -5.49 -11.99 -6.62
CA PHE A 288 -4.67 -12.27 -7.80
C PHE A 288 -3.87 -13.58 -7.68
N PRO A 289 -3.11 -13.85 -6.59
CA PRO A 289 -2.34 -15.09 -6.48
C PRO A 289 -3.22 -16.34 -6.51
N ASP A 290 -4.37 -16.31 -5.82
CA ASP A 290 -5.31 -17.42 -5.76
C ASP A 290 -5.96 -17.70 -7.13
N ILE A 291 -6.44 -16.64 -7.80
CA ILE A 291 -7.01 -16.76 -9.15
C ILE A 291 -5.99 -17.36 -10.13
N ILE A 292 -4.74 -16.88 -10.08
CA ILE A 292 -3.65 -17.39 -10.91
C ILE A 292 -3.31 -18.84 -10.56
N ASN A 293 -3.27 -19.18 -9.27
CA ASN A 293 -3.01 -20.56 -8.85
C ASN A 293 -4.09 -21.52 -9.37
N ARG A 294 -5.37 -21.15 -9.28
CA ARG A 294 -6.47 -21.93 -9.85
C ARG A 294 -6.38 -22.05 -11.38
N LEU A 295 -6.00 -20.98 -12.07
CA LEU A 295 -5.78 -20.99 -13.54
C LEU A 295 -4.66 -21.96 -13.95
N THR A 296 -3.55 -21.96 -13.22
CA THR A 296 -2.38 -22.81 -13.53
C THR A 296 -2.59 -24.27 -13.17
N THR A 297 -3.38 -24.55 -12.11
CA THR A 297 -3.65 -25.92 -11.65
C THR A 297 -4.65 -26.64 -12.55
N SER A 298 -5.52 -25.90 -13.25
CA SER A 298 -6.60 -26.48 -14.03
C SER A 298 -6.14 -27.31 -15.24
N ASN A 299 -4.86 -27.21 -15.68
CA ASN A 299 -4.27 -27.91 -16.85
C ASN A 299 -5.09 -27.85 -18.15
N ALA A 300 -6.17 -27.06 -18.16
CA ALA A 300 -7.13 -26.94 -19.24
C ALA A 300 -6.73 -25.72 -20.08
N THR A 301 -6.53 -25.96 -21.37
CA THR A 301 -6.23 -24.91 -22.35
C THR A 301 -7.54 -24.44 -22.98
N GLY A 302 -7.66 -23.13 -23.22
CA GLY A 302 -8.84 -22.54 -23.87
C GLY A 302 -10.04 -22.31 -22.93
N LEU A 303 -9.80 -22.07 -21.63
CA LEU A 303 -10.84 -21.63 -20.70
C LEU A 303 -10.72 -20.14 -20.43
N THR A 304 -11.85 -19.45 -20.36
CA THR A 304 -11.93 -18.10 -19.81
C THR A 304 -11.67 -18.10 -18.30
N VAL A 305 -11.44 -16.91 -17.72
CA VAL A 305 -11.16 -16.75 -16.27
C VAL A 305 -12.21 -17.45 -15.41
N CYS A 306 -13.50 -17.23 -15.71
CA CYS A 306 -14.58 -17.74 -14.89
C CYS A 306 -14.79 -19.25 -15.07
N GLU A 307 -14.66 -19.76 -16.30
CA GLU A 307 -14.74 -21.20 -16.55
C GLU A 307 -13.62 -21.96 -15.83
N ALA A 308 -12.41 -21.40 -15.78
CA ALA A 308 -11.30 -21.99 -15.04
C ALA A 308 -11.54 -21.98 -13.51
N LEU A 309 -12.15 -20.92 -12.97
CA LEU A 309 -12.51 -20.85 -11.55
C LEU A 309 -13.60 -21.88 -11.20
N ASP A 310 -14.61 -22.04 -12.05
CA ASP A 310 -15.70 -23.01 -11.87
C ASP A 310 -15.17 -24.45 -11.98
N ALA A 311 -14.27 -24.73 -12.93
CA ALA A 311 -13.63 -26.03 -13.09
C ALA A 311 -12.80 -26.43 -11.85
N SER A 312 -12.06 -25.48 -11.28
CA SER A 312 -11.29 -25.70 -10.04
C SER A 312 -12.19 -25.99 -8.84
N SER A 313 -13.33 -25.32 -8.71
CA SER A 313 -14.29 -25.58 -7.62
C SER A 313 -14.90 -26.98 -7.72
N SER A 314 -15.17 -27.44 -8.94
CA SER A 314 -15.77 -28.75 -9.22
C SER A 314 -14.81 -29.91 -8.95
N ALA A 315 -13.50 -29.72 -9.20
CA ALA A 315 -12.49 -30.73 -8.88
C ALA A 315 -12.40 -31.01 -7.36
N THR A 316 -12.57 -29.98 -6.54
CA THR A 316 -12.61 -30.08 -5.07
C THR A 316 -13.85 -30.82 -4.58
N ASN A 317 -15.01 -30.59 -5.23
CA ASN A 317 -16.27 -31.27 -4.91
C ASN A 317 -16.31 -32.73 -5.42
N GLY A 318 -15.43 -33.15 -6.33
CA GLY A 318 -15.31 -34.54 -6.76
C GLY A 318 -14.66 -35.46 -5.72
N LEU A 319 -13.86 -34.90 -4.82
CA LEU A 319 -13.20 -35.63 -3.72
C LEU A 319 -14.15 -35.97 -2.57
N THR A 320 -15.26 -35.24 -2.41
CA THR A 320 -16.30 -35.53 -1.40
C THR A 320 -17.27 -36.64 -1.82
N PHE A 321 -17.26 -37.08 -3.10
CA PHE A 321 -18.06 -38.23 -3.53
C PHE A 321 -17.39 -39.60 -3.30
N LEU A 322 -16.15 -39.63 -2.79
CA LEU A 322 -15.50 -40.86 -2.28
C LEU A 322 -15.63 -41.00 -0.76
N GLU A 323 -16.57 -40.29 -0.14
CA GLU A 323 -16.88 -40.32 1.29
C GLU A 323 -17.73 -41.56 1.67
N GLY A 324 -17.26 -42.73 1.24
CA GLY A 324 -17.76 -44.06 1.64
C GLY A 324 -16.75 -44.89 2.42
N GLN A 325 -15.50 -44.43 2.56
CA GLN A 325 -14.49 -45.07 3.41
C GLN A 325 -13.86 -44.02 4.32
N HIS A 326 -14.00 -44.23 5.63
CA HIS A 326 -13.31 -43.48 6.67
C HIS A 326 -11.78 -43.60 6.50
N THR A 327 -11.18 -42.74 5.68
CA THR A 327 -9.78 -42.35 5.80
C THR A 327 -9.77 -40.98 6.45
N ALA A 328 -9.18 -40.90 7.65
CA ALA A 328 -8.88 -39.62 8.27
C ALA A 328 -8.03 -38.82 7.28
N VAL A 329 -8.61 -37.81 6.64
CA VAL A 329 -7.88 -36.84 5.84
C VAL A 329 -7.03 -36.06 6.83
N VAL A 330 -5.81 -36.54 7.08
CA VAL A 330 -4.75 -35.69 7.60
C VAL A 330 -4.62 -34.61 6.54
N ALA A 331 -5.11 -33.40 6.84
CA ALA A 331 -4.84 -32.23 6.03
C ALA A 331 -3.32 -32.05 6.01
N THR A 332 -2.67 -32.62 5.00
CA THR A 332 -1.27 -32.35 4.72
C THR A 332 -1.23 -30.94 4.16
N CYS A 333 -0.86 -29.96 4.99
CA CYS A 333 -0.49 -28.64 4.49
C CYS A 333 0.61 -28.83 3.45
N ASN A 334 0.32 -28.44 2.21
CA ASN A 334 1.30 -28.45 1.14
C ASN A 334 2.11 -27.15 1.25
N ASP A 335 3.29 -27.24 1.87
CA ASP A 335 4.15 -26.08 2.10
C ASP A 335 4.83 -25.56 0.81
N ASN A 336 4.61 -26.21 -0.34
CA ASN A 336 5.18 -25.80 -1.62
C ASN A 336 4.34 -24.69 -2.27
N VAL A 337 4.86 -23.47 -2.20
CA VAL A 337 4.34 -22.33 -2.99
C VAL A 337 4.79 -22.48 -4.44
N ASN A 338 3.84 -22.45 -5.38
CA ASN A 338 4.13 -22.51 -6.81
C ASN A 338 5.05 -21.35 -7.23
N GLU A 339 6.20 -21.67 -7.81
CA GLU A 339 7.20 -20.70 -8.28
C GLU A 339 6.63 -19.67 -9.26
N GLN A 340 5.59 -20.05 -10.01
CA GLN A 340 4.92 -19.17 -10.95
C GLN A 340 4.28 -17.94 -10.27
N VAL A 341 3.82 -18.08 -9.01
CA VAL A 341 3.23 -16.96 -8.26
C VAL A 341 4.25 -15.84 -8.05
N PHE A 342 5.51 -16.19 -7.74
CA PHE A 342 6.58 -15.22 -7.60
C PHE A 342 6.95 -14.57 -8.94
N VAL A 343 6.99 -15.35 -10.02
CA VAL A 343 7.24 -14.83 -11.38
C VAL A 343 6.17 -13.80 -11.78
N TYR A 344 4.89 -14.08 -11.52
CA TYR A 344 3.81 -13.14 -11.81
C TYR A 344 3.85 -11.90 -10.92
N ALA A 345 4.20 -12.04 -9.64
CA ALA A 345 4.39 -10.89 -8.74
C ALA A 345 5.56 -9.98 -9.18
N ILE A 346 6.68 -10.57 -9.62
CA ILE A 346 7.81 -9.83 -10.21
C ILE A 346 7.37 -9.13 -11.50
N THR A 347 6.63 -9.81 -12.36
CA THR A 347 6.09 -9.25 -13.60
C THR A 347 5.18 -8.07 -13.32
N LEU A 348 4.27 -8.19 -12.34
CA LEU A 348 3.39 -7.11 -11.90
C LEU A 348 4.19 -5.90 -11.41
N GLY A 349 5.23 -6.11 -10.59
CA GLY A 349 6.12 -5.04 -10.13
C GLY A 349 6.90 -4.37 -11.27
N GLY A 350 7.34 -5.13 -12.26
CA GLY A 350 7.97 -4.62 -13.48
C GLY A 350 7.02 -3.75 -14.31
N LEU A 351 5.76 -4.18 -14.47
CA LEU A 351 4.72 -3.41 -15.15
C LEU A 351 4.40 -2.10 -14.41
N TYR A 352 4.30 -2.13 -13.07
CA TYR A 352 4.18 -0.91 -12.25
C TYR A 352 5.33 0.06 -12.52
N THR A 353 6.57 -0.44 -12.52
CA THR A 353 7.78 0.35 -12.75
C THR A 353 7.76 1.01 -14.13
N GLY A 354 7.50 0.22 -15.18
CA GLY A 354 7.43 0.72 -16.56
C GLY A 354 6.31 1.74 -16.75
N LEU A 355 5.12 1.49 -16.20
CA LEU A 355 3.99 2.40 -16.33
C LEU A 355 4.23 3.70 -15.56
N TYR A 356 4.80 3.69 -14.34
CA TYR A 356 5.15 4.92 -13.63
C TYR A 356 6.14 5.79 -14.40
N LEU A 357 7.17 5.19 -15.01
CA LEU A 357 8.12 5.89 -15.86
C LEU A 357 7.42 6.52 -17.06
N ALA A 358 6.60 5.76 -17.78
CA ALA A 358 5.82 6.27 -18.90
C ALA A 358 4.92 7.43 -18.46
N MET A 359 4.15 7.26 -17.38
CA MET A 359 3.25 8.26 -16.84
C MET A 359 3.96 9.55 -16.44
N SER A 360 5.18 9.46 -15.87
CA SER A 360 5.97 10.65 -15.51
C SER A 360 6.35 11.49 -16.74
N VAL A 361 6.66 10.85 -17.88
CA VAL A 361 6.97 11.52 -19.15
C VAL A 361 5.72 12.05 -19.83
N LEU A 362 4.63 11.27 -19.85
CA LEU A 362 3.36 11.67 -20.48
C LEU A 362 2.67 12.81 -19.72
N MET A 363 2.99 13.04 -18.44
CA MET A 363 2.34 14.05 -17.62
C MET A 363 2.45 15.47 -18.19
N HIS A 364 3.57 15.82 -18.82
CA HIS A 364 3.73 17.15 -19.44
C HIS A 364 2.85 17.33 -20.68
N LYS A 365 2.48 16.23 -21.36
CA LYS A 365 1.67 16.28 -22.59
C LYS A 365 0.17 16.23 -22.31
N LEU A 366 -0.26 15.31 -21.44
CA LEU A 366 -1.68 15.03 -21.22
C LEU A 366 -2.26 15.78 -20.01
N GLY A 367 -1.41 16.23 -19.08
CA GLY A 367 -1.85 16.80 -17.81
C GLY A 367 -2.40 15.75 -16.83
N ARG A 368 -2.41 16.09 -15.54
CA ARG A 368 -2.69 15.14 -14.44
C ARG A 368 -4.07 14.48 -14.51
N LYS A 369 -5.13 15.24 -14.79
CA LYS A 369 -6.52 14.74 -14.76
C LYS A 369 -6.81 13.79 -15.92
N CYS A 370 -6.38 14.14 -17.12
CA CYS A 370 -6.57 13.31 -18.32
C CYS A 370 -5.76 12.02 -18.21
N LEU A 371 -4.56 12.09 -17.64
CA LEU A 371 -3.71 10.92 -17.43
C LEU A 371 -4.38 9.88 -16.49
N VAL A 372 -4.91 10.32 -15.35
CA VAL A 372 -5.63 9.45 -14.40
C VAL A 372 -6.91 8.90 -15.03
N ALA A 373 -7.70 9.74 -15.71
CA ALA A 373 -8.91 9.30 -16.38
C ALA A 373 -8.63 8.27 -17.49
N PHE A 374 -7.58 8.49 -18.29
CA PHE A 374 -7.15 7.55 -19.33
C PHE A 374 -6.75 6.20 -18.73
N ASN A 375 -5.89 6.19 -17.70
CA ASN A 375 -5.48 4.94 -17.06
C ASN A 375 -6.68 4.18 -16.47
N LEU A 376 -7.59 4.87 -15.78
CA LEU A 376 -8.80 4.25 -15.23
C LEU A 376 -9.71 3.69 -16.32
N PHE A 377 -9.83 4.37 -17.46
CA PHE A 377 -10.57 3.84 -18.60
C PHE A 377 -9.92 2.57 -19.16
N PHE A 378 -8.59 2.56 -19.36
CA PHE A 378 -7.86 1.37 -19.81
C PHE A 378 -7.93 0.21 -18.82
N SER A 379 -7.87 0.51 -17.51
CA SER A 379 -8.14 -0.45 -16.45
C SER A 379 -9.53 -1.07 -16.64
N GLY A 380 -10.60 -0.28 -16.67
CA GLY A 380 -11.96 -0.79 -16.87
C GLY A 380 -12.13 -1.63 -18.15
N VAL A 381 -11.57 -1.17 -19.28
CA VAL A 381 -11.62 -1.93 -20.54
C VAL A 381 -10.90 -3.27 -20.41
N SER A 382 -9.72 -3.32 -19.79
CA SER A 382 -9.02 -4.60 -19.57
C SER A 382 -9.78 -5.55 -18.63
N GLY A 383 -10.46 -5.01 -17.61
CA GLY A 383 -11.36 -5.74 -16.72
C GLY A 383 -12.59 -6.36 -17.40
N ILE A 384 -13.09 -5.74 -18.48
CA ILE A 384 -14.16 -6.29 -19.32
C ILE A 384 -13.58 -7.32 -20.29
N ALA A 385 -12.48 -6.98 -20.96
CA ALA A 385 -11.87 -7.82 -21.98
C ALA A 385 -11.41 -9.19 -21.46
N LEU A 386 -10.92 -9.27 -20.21
CA LEU A 386 -10.45 -10.54 -19.62
C LEU A 386 -11.52 -11.64 -19.59
N GLN A 387 -12.80 -11.29 -19.65
CA GLN A 387 -13.91 -12.24 -19.58
C GLN A 387 -14.16 -12.96 -20.90
N PHE A 388 -13.61 -12.44 -22.01
CA PHE A 388 -13.82 -12.97 -23.35
C PHE A 388 -12.57 -13.63 -23.93
N VAL A 389 -11.50 -13.74 -23.14
CA VAL A 389 -10.21 -14.28 -23.56
C VAL A 389 -9.97 -15.61 -22.88
N ASP A 390 -9.61 -16.58 -23.69
CA ASP A 390 -9.34 -17.98 -23.35
C ASP A 390 -7.83 -18.33 -23.39
N ASN A 391 -7.02 -17.45 -23.99
CA ASN A 391 -5.57 -17.60 -24.00
C ASN A 391 -4.98 -17.25 -22.62
N PRO A 392 -4.25 -18.18 -21.96
CA PRO A 392 -3.79 -18.00 -20.58
C PRO A 392 -2.80 -16.84 -20.43
N TYR A 393 -1.93 -16.60 -21.42
CA TYR A 393 -0.98 -15.49 -21.36
C TYR A 393 -1.68 -14.14 -21.53
N ALA A 394 -2.65 -14.07 -22.45
CA ALA A 394 -3.42 -12.84 -22.66
C ALA A 394 -4.33 -12.52 -21.46
N LEU A 395 -4.89 -13.54 -20.81
CA LEU A 395 -5.65 -13.43 -19.58
C LEU A 395 -4.81 -12.81 -18.46
N VAL A 396 -3.63 -13.37 -18.19
CA VAL A 396 -2.71 -12.83 -17.16
C VAL A 396 -2.30 -11.39 -17.51
N ALA A 397 -2.00 -11.10 -18.77
CA ALA A 397 -1.64 -9.76 -19.21
C ALA A 397 -2.78 -8.74 -19.01
N LEU A 398 -4.02 -9.12 -19.33
CA LEU A 398 -5.19 -8.27 -19.12
C LEU A 398 -5.49 -8.07 -17.63
N PHE A 399 -5.35 -9.11 -16.80
CA PHE A 399 -5.57 -8.98 -15.38
C PHE A 399 -4.49 -8.11 -14.71
N CYS A 400 -3.21 -8.31 -15.07
CA CYS A 400 -2.14 -7.42 -14.64
C CYS A 400 -2.38 -5.98 -15.10
N SER A 401 -2.83 -5.76 -16.33
CA SER A 401 -3.16 -4.43 -16.85
C SER A 401 -4.29 -3.78 -16.02
N PHE A 402 -5.34 -4.55 -15.72
CA PHE A 402 -6.48 -4.11 -14.93
C PHE A 402 -6.05 -3.54 -13.57
N LEU A 403 -5.16 -4.27 -12.87
CA LEU A 403 -4.64 -3.87 -11.57
C LEU A 403 -3.62 -2.73 -11.67
N VAL A 404 -2.68 -2.78 -12.60
CA VAL A 404 -1.55 -1.82 -12.70
C VAL A 404 -2.01 -0.44 -13.13
N PHE A 405 -2.93 -0.34 -14.10
CA PHE A 405 -3.48 0.96 -14.51
C PHE A 405 -4.28 1.64 -13.39
N ALA A 406 -5.06 0.88 -12.63
CA ALA A 406 -5.73 1.39 -11.44
C ALA A 406 -4.71 1.76 -10.34
N GLY A 407 -3.77 0.87 -10.02
CA GLY A 407 -2.82 1.10 -8.92
C GLY A 407 -1.88 2.27 -9.16
N THR A 408 -1.37 2.46 -10.39
CA THR A 408 -0.51 3.61 -10.71
C THR A 408 -1.24 4.95 -10.60
N SER A 409 -2.54 4.95 -10.84
CA SER A 409 -3.40 6.14 -10.74
C SER A 409 -3.54 6.64 -9.29
N ILE A 410 -3.31 5.79 -8.29
CA ILE A 410 -3.30 6.19 -6.86
C ILE A 410 -2.24 7.26 -6.60
N SER A 411 -1.00 7.04 -7.04
CA SER A 411 0.10 7.97 -6.77
C SER A 411 -0.04 9.28 -7.53
N VAL A 412 -0.55 9.22 -8.77
CA VAL A 412 -0.85 10.41 -9.57
C VAL A 412 -1.96 11.23 -8.91
N LEU A 413 -3.01 10.59 -8.42
CA LEU A 413 -4.09 11.25 -7.69
C LEU A 413 -3.57 11.89 -6.38
N ASN A 414 -2.70 11.22 -5.62
CA ASN A 414 -2.05 11.81 -4.45
C ASN A 414 -1.22 13.06 -4.81
N GLY A 415 -0.47 13.02 -5.90
CA GLY A 415 0.25 14.17 -6.40
C GLY A 415 -0.66 15.31 -6.89
N ALA A 416 -1.85 14.99 -7.39
CA ALA A 416 -2.89 15.96 -7.71
C ALA A 416 -3.49 16.58 -6.43
N THR A 417 -3.81 15.78 -5.43
CA THR A 417 -4.29 16.22 -4.10
C THR A 417 -3.29 17.20 -3.47
N VAL A 418 -1.99 16.89 -3.48
CA VAL A 418 -0.92 17.81 -3.03
C VAL A 418 -0.96 19.16 -3.76
N SER A 419 -1.36 19.19 -5.02
CA SER A 419 -1.40 20.40 -5.83
C SER A 419 -2.69 21.21 -5.66
N ILE A 420 -3.81 20.54 -5.37
CA ILE A 420 -5.13 21.14 -5.17
C ILE A 420 -5.24 21.80 -3.79
N PHE A 421 -4.74 21.13 -2.76
CA PHE A 421 -4.92 21.60 -1.37
C PHE A 421 -3.77 22.50 -0.90
N PRO A 422 -4.08 23.56 -0.12
CA PRO A 422 -3.08 24.49 0.41
C PRO A 422 -2.18 23.83 1.47
N THR A 423 -0.96 24.35 1.62
CA THR A 423 0.12 23.78 2.47
C THR A 423 -0.26 23.50 3.92
N ASN A 424 -1.25 24.20 4.47
CA ASN A 424 -1.65 24.16 5.88
C ASN A 424 -2.62 23.03 6.24
N VAL A 425 -3.22 22.38 5.25
CA VAL A 425 -4.14 21.22 5.40
C VAL A 425 -3.81 20.12 4.38
N ARG A 426 -2.66 20.22 3.71
CA ARG A 426 -2.28 19.34 2.60
C ARG A 426 -2.00 17.91 3.06
N ALA A 427 -1.19 17.74 4.10
CA ALA A 427 -0.87 16.40 4.59
C ALA A 427 -2.15 15.74 5.13
N MET A 428 -2.96 16.50 5.87
CA MET A 428 -4.28 16.05 6.29
C MET A 428 -5.17 15.61 5.11
N ALA A 429 -5.25 16.40 4.02
CA ALA A 429 -6.06 16.03 2.85
C ALA A 429 -5.61 14.68 2.26
N VAL A 430 -4.31 14.49 2.04
CA VAL A 430 -3.75 13.23 1.50
C VAL A 430 -3.98 12.06 2.45
N CYS A 431 -3.79 12.25 3.76
CA CYS A 431 -4.07 11.22 4.77
C CYS A 431 -5.53 10.76 4.72
N LEU A 432 -6.48 11.69 4.66
CA LEU A 432 -7.90 11.35 4.67
C LEU A 432 -8.37 10.71 3.36
N THR A 433 -7.87 11.18 2.21
CA THR A 433 -8.17 10.54 0.93
C THR A 433 -7.60 9.12 0.91
N LEU A 434 -6.35 8.92 1.34
CA LEU A 434 -5.74 7.59 1.43
C LEU A 434 -6.48 6.68 2.42
N MET A 435 -6.92 7.20 3.56
CA MET A 435 -7.75 6.46 4.52
C MET A 435 -9.05 5.95 3.85
N MET A 436 -9.74 6.80 3.09
CA MET A 436 -10.90 6.36 2.30
C MET A 436 -10.52 5.31 1.25
N GLY A 437 -9.34 5.44 0.64
CA GLY A 437 -8.76 4.38 -0.20
C GLY A 437 -8.61 3.05 0.53
N ARG A 438 -8.01 3.02 1.71
CA ARG A 438 -7.82 1.80 2.50
C ARG A 438 -9.14 1.15 2.93
N LEU A 439 -10.18 1.95 3.21
CA LEU A 439 -11.53 1.42 3.39
C LEU A 439 -12.05 0.74 2.11
N GLY A 440 -11.74 1.30 0.95
CA GLY A 440 -12.02 0.71 -0.35
C GLY A 440 -11.34 -0.64 -0.58
N SER A 441 -10.09 -0.82 -0.17
CA SER A 441 -9.42 -2.13 -0.32
C SER A 441 -10.07 -3.21 0.55
N VAL A 442 -10.42 -2.90 1.79
CA VAL A 442 -11.13 -3.83 2.70
C VAL A 442 -12.51 -4.15 2.13
N PHE A 443 -13.26 -3.14 1.69
CA PHE A 443 -14.58 -3.34 1.09
C PHE A 443 -14.48 -4.20 -0.18
N GLY A 444 -13.54 -3.90 -1.07
CA GLY A 444 -13.33 -4.61 -2.33
C GLY A 444 -12.93 -6.07 -2.11
N SER A 445 -11.97 -6.35 -1.23
CA SER A 445 -11.51 -7.73 -0.99
C SER A 445 -12.59 -8.62 -0.38
N ASN A 446 -13.37 -8.09 0.58
CA ASN A 446 -14.50 -8.81 1.16
C ASN A 446 -15.63 -9.01 0.14
N LEU A 447 -15.89 -8.00 -0.70
CA LEU A 447 -16.88 -8.13 -1.75
C LEU A 447 -16.51 -9.24 -2.72
N VAL A 448 -15.26 -9.29 -3.22
CA VAL A 448 -14.78 -10.38 -4.08
C VAL A 448 -15.02 -11.74 -3.43
N GLY A 449 -14.63 -11.91 -2.15
CA GLY A 449 -14.83 -13.18 -1.45
C GLY A 449 -16.28 -13.62 -1.29
N LEU A 450 -17.24 -12.70 -1.31
CA LEU A 450 -18.67 -13.01 -1.19
C LEU A 450 -19.31 -13.40 -2.52
N ILE A 451 -18.92 -12.76 -3.63
CA ILE A 451 -19.63 -12.89 -4.92
C ILE A 451 -18.85 -13.62 -6.01
N MET A 452 -17.52 -13.79 -5.89
CA MET A 452 -16.69 -14.39 -6.95
C MET A 452 -17.08 -15.84 -7.23
N GLU A 453 -17.34 -16.65 -6.20
CA GLU A 453 -17.70 -18.07 -6.37
C GLU A 453 -19.12 -18.28 -6.89
N GLN A 454 -20.03 -17.32 -6.65
CA GLN A 454 -21.42 -17.42 -7.10
C GLN A 454 -21.60 -16.86 -8.50
N ASN A 455 -20.90 -15.76 -8.80
CA ASN A 455 -21.05 -15.04 -10.06
C ASN A 455 -19.76 -14.29 -10.42
N CYS A 456 -18.79 -15.04 -10.95
CA CYS A 456 -17.48 -14.52 -11.36
C CYS A 456 -17.60 -13.38 -12.40
N THR A 457 -18.42 -13.56 -13.43
CA THR A 457 -18.61 -12.56 -14.51
C THR A 457 -19.13 -11.24 -13.95
N PHE A 458 -20.15 -11.29 -13.08
CA PHE A 458 -20.68 -10.09 -12.42
C PHE A 458 -19.61 -9.38 -11.58
N THR A 459 -18.77 -10.13 -10.87
CA THR A 459 -17.70 -9.59 -10.03
C THR A 459 -16.70 -8.77 -10.85
N PHE A 460 -16.20 -9.30 -11.96
CA PHE A 460 -15.28 -8.55 -12.83
C PHE A 460 -15.95 -7.34 -13.51
N LEU A 461 -17.20 -7.47 -13.98
CA LEU A 461 -17.93 -6.34 -14.59
C LEU A 461 -18.18 -5.22 -13.59
N LEU A 462 -18.50 -5.53 -12.34
CA LEU A 462 -18.73 -4.54 -11.29
C LEU A 462 -17.47 -3.70 -11.02
N PHE A 463 -16.32 -4.36 -10.87
CA PHE A 463 -15.05 -3.68 -10.58
C PHE A 463 -14.55 -2.90 -11.80
N ALA A 464 -14.72 -3.43 -13.01
CA ALA A 464 -14.41 -2.72 -14.25
C ALA A 464 -15.27 -1.45 -14.43
N SER A 465 -16.58 -1.56 -14.16
CA SER A 465 -17.51 -0.43 -14.22
C SER A 465 -17.16 0.64 -13.19
N CYS A 466 -16.79 0.23 -11.96
CA CYS A 466 -16.28 1.14 -10.92
C CYS A 466 -15.07 1.95 -11.42
N SER A 467 -14.11 1.29 -12.08
CA SER A 467 -12.93 1.95 -12.67
C SER A 467 -13.32 3.03 -13.69
N ILE A 468 -14.27 2.73 -14.59
CA ILE A 468 -14.76 3.68 -15.61
C ILE A 468 -15.51 4.86 -14.96
N ILE A 469 -16.33 4.61 -13.94
CA ILE A 469 -17.02 5.68 -13.19
C ILE A 469 -15.99 6.61 -12.52
N CYS A 470 -14.94 6.05 -11.92
CA CYS A 470 -13.85 6.83 -11.36
C CYS A 470 -13.10 7.65 -12.42
N ALA A 471 -12.96 7.15 -13.65
CA ALA A 471 -12.37 7.91 -14.76
C ALA A 471 -13.17 9.17 -15.06
N VAL A 472 -14.51 9.05 -15.14
CA VAL A 472 -15.41 10.18 -15.39
C VAL A 472 -15.38 11.18 -14.23
N LEU A 473 -15.44 10.72 -12.99
CA LEU A 473 -15.37 11.58 -11.80
C LEU A 473 -14.08 12.41 -11.76
N THR A 474 -12.96 11.82 -12.16
CA THR A 474 -11.65 12.48 -12.20
C THR A 474 -11.64 13.70 -13.13
N LEU A 475 -12.42 13.69 -14.22
CA LEU A 475 -12.45 14.81 -15.17
C LEU A 475 -13.03 16.09 -14.58
N PHE A 476 -13.81 15.99 -13.50
CA PHE A 476 -14.36 17.14 -12.78
C PHE A 476 -13.35 17.82 -11.82
N LEU A 477 -12.17 17.24 -11.62
CA LEU A 477 -11.12 17.87 -10.81
C LEU A 477 -10.49 19.07 -11.54
N PRO A 478 -10.06 20.11 -10.79
CA PRO A 478 -9.42 21.27 -11.37
C PRO A 478 -8.03 20.96 -11.96
N SER A 479 -7.74 21.56 -13.11
CA SER A 479 -6.52 21.39 -13.91
C SER A 479 -5.25 21.82 -13.19
#